data_AF-A0A3S3NXA6-F1
#
_entry.id   AF-A0A3S3NXA6-F1
#
_cell.length_a   1.000
_cell.length_b   1.000
_cell.length_c   1.000
_cell.angle_alpha   90.00
_cell.angle_beta   90.00
_cell.angle_gamma   90.00
#
_symmetry.space_group_name_H-M   'P 1'
#
loop_
_entity.id
_entity.type
_entity.pdbx_description
1 polymer ?
#
loop_
_entity_poly.entity_id
_entity_poly.type
_entity_poly.pdbx_seq_one_letter_code
_entity_poly.pdbx_strand_id
1 'polypeptide(L)'
;MYAKCGCVEDARLLFDKMPVRDLGCWTSMISRYVHNGYDGETLEFFDLMRRFDVKPNRVSLLSVLFACGHLGALRKGEWLHNYVIQTGFDSDILISTAVIDMYAKCGSLDLAQYLFDPTRGKDIVC
;
A
#
# COMPACT_ATOMS: atom_id res chain seq x y z
N MET A 1 -17.64 6.04 -19.69
CA MET A 1 -16.85 4.95 -19.06
C MET A 1 -15.50 4.68 -19.73
N TYR A 2 -14.94 5.58 -20.57
CA TYR A 2 -13.65 5.37 -21.27
C TYR A 2 -12.55 6.39 -20.92
N ALA A 3 -12.85 7.43 -20.13
CA ALA A 3 -11.91 8.52 -19.87
C ALA A 3 -10.88 8.23 -18.76
N LYS A 4 -11.18 7.30 -17.83
CA LYS A 4 -10.30 7.00 -16.69
C LYS A 4 -9.13 6.08 -17.05
N CYS A 5 -9.32 5.13 -17.96
CA CYS A 5 -8.28 4.18 -18.39
C CYS A 5 -7.16 4.92 -19.12
N GLY A 6 -7.46 5.60 -20.24
CA GLY A 6 -6.42 6.25 -21.06
C GLY A 6 -5.51 7.20 -20.28
N CYS A 7 -6.08 7.85 -19.26
CA CYS A 7 -5.34 8.63 -18.29
C CYS A 7 -4.24 7.83 -17.55
N VAL A 8 -4.54 6.64 -17.02
CA VAL A 8 -3.57 5.81 -16.29
C VAL A 8 -2.46 5.30 -17.22
N GLU A 9 -2.81 4.81 -18.40
CA GLU A 9 -1.83 4.33 -19.37
C GLU A 9 -0.91 5.45 -19.87
N ASP A 10 -1.46 6.64 -20.18
CA ASP A 10 -0.66 7.81 -20.56
C ASP A 10 0.29 8.25 -19.43
N ALA A 11 -0.20 8.24 -18.18
CA ALA A 11 0.64 8.56 -17.03
C ALA A 11 1.78 7.54 -16.87
N ARG A 12 1.52 6.26 -17.13
CA ARG A 12 2.56 5.22 -17.12
C ARG A 12 3.59 5.42 -18.23
N LEU A 13 3.15 5.73 -19.44
CA LEU A 13 4.04 6.02 -20.57
C LEU A 13 4.93 7.23 -20.28
N LEU A 14 4.39 8.28 -19.65
CA LEU A 14 5.17 9.45 -19.23
C LEU A 14 6.19 9.05 -18.16
N PHE A 15 5.78 8.33 -17.13
CA PHE A 15 6.65 7.83 -16.07
C PHE A 15 7.82 7.00 -16.64
N ASP A 16 7.54 6.10 -17.59
CA ASP A 16 8.54 5.23 -18.20
C ASP A 16 9.57 6.03 -19.02
N LYS A 17 9.18 7.18 -19.59
CA LYS A 17 10.07 8.09 -20.32
C LYS A 17 10.89 9.04 -19.43
N MET A 18 10.61 9.12 -18.13
CA MET A 18 11.35 10.00 -17.23
C MET A 18 12.77 9.45 -16.99
N PRO A 19 13.83 10.24 -17.26
CA PRO A 19 15.22 9.80 -17.04
C PRO A 19 15.56 9.72 -15.55
N VAL A 20 14.91 10.55 -14.72
CA VAL A 20 15.04 10.57 -13.27
C VAL A 20 13.63 10.55 -12.69
N ARG A 21 13.39 9.66 -11.73
CA ARG A 21 12.09 9.47 -11.07
C ARG A 21 12.29 9.65 -9.57
N ASP A 22 11.70 10.69 -9.01
CA ASP A 22 11.68 10.91 -7.58
C ASP A 22 10.49 10.23 -6.90
N LEU A 23 10.47 10.24 -5.58
CA LEU A 23 9.39 9.68 -4.76
C LEU A 23 8.01 10.23 -5.14
N GLY A 24 7.93 11.50 -5.57
CA GLY A 24 6.68 12.12 -6.01
C GLY A 24 6.10 11.43 -7.24
N CYS A 25 6.94 11.08 -8.20
CA CYS A 25 6.54 10.35 -9.41
C CYS A 25 5.96 8.97 -9.08
N TRP A 26 6.65 8.21 -8.21
CA TRP A 26 6.20 6.88 -7.78
C TRP A 26 4.88 6.94 -7.01
N THR A 27 4.78 7.86 -6.05
CA THR A 27 3.57 8.05 -5.24
C THR A 27 2.37 8.44 -6.10
N SER A 28 2.58 9.31 -7.09
CA SER A 28 1.54 9.75 -8.01
C SER A 28 0.99 8.58 -8.84
N MET A 29 1.88 7.72 -9.36
CA MET A 29 1.48 6.54 -10.12
C MET A 29 0.71 5.53 -9.27
N ILE A 30 1.23 5.17 -8.08
CA ILE A 30 0.56 4.25 -7.15
C ILE A 30 -0.85 4.77 -6.79
N SER A 31 -0.97 6.05 -6.46
CA SER A 31 -2.25 6.67 -6.10
C SER A 31 -3.25 6.63 -7.25
N ARG A 32 -2.77 6.82 -8.49
CA ARG A 32 -3.60 6.80 -9.70
C ARG A 32 -4.09 5.39 -10.06
N TYR A 33 -3.26 4.36 -9.83
CA TYR A 33 -3.68 2.97 -10.01
C TYR A 33 -4.79 2.60 -9.01
N VAL A 34 -4.56 2.81 -7.71
CA VAL A 34 -5.54 2.42 -6.67
C VAL A 34 -6.87 3.16 -6.81
N HIS A 35 -6.87 4.46 -7.14
CA HIS A 35 -8.10 5.25 -7.31
C HIS A 35 -8.96 4.81 -8.49
N ASN A 36 -8.38 4.10 -9.45
CA ASN A 36 -9.08 3.58 -10.62
C ASN A 36 -9.35 2.07 -10.52
N GLY A 37 -9.11 1.45 -9.36
CA GLY A 37 -9.40 0.03 -9.12
C GLY A 37 -8.39 -0.93 -9.74
N TYR A 38 -7.21 -0.43 -10.15
CA TYR A 38 -6.11 -1.24 -10.66
C TYR A 38 -5.28 -1.77 -9.49
N ASP A 39 -5.90 -2.56 -8.62
CA ASP A 39 -5.27 -3.05 -7.39
C ASP A 39 -4.06 -3.95 -7.72
N GLY A 40 -4.16 -4.78 -8.77
CA GLY A 40 -3.06 -5.67 -9.19
C GLY A 40 -1.84 -4.88 -9.63
N GLU A 41 -2.05 -3.92 -10.53
CA GLU A 41 -1.02 -3.02 -11.03
C GLU A 41 -0.45 -2.14 -9.90
N THR A 42 -1.27 -1.75 -8.92
CA THR A 42 -0.80 -1.06 -7.71
C THR A 42 0.24 -1.90 -6.97
N LEU A 43 -0.04 -3.19 -6.76
CA LEU A 43 0.87 -4.11 -6.06
C LEU A 43 2.13 -4.42 -6.87
N GLU A 44 2.02 -4.55 -8.20
CA GLU A 44 3.17 -4.75 -9.09
C GLU A 44 4.07 -3.51 -9.15
N PHE A 45 3.46 -2.33 -9.24
CA PHE A 45 4.19 -1.07 -9.31
C PHE A 45 4.87 -0.74 -7.98
N PHE A 46 4.27 -1.12 -6.85
CA PHE A 46 4.93 -1.06 -5.55
C PHE A 46 6.16 -1.98 -5.46
N ASP A 47 6.08 -3.20 -5.98
CA ASP A 47 7.26 -4.09 -6.03
C ASP A 47 8.36 -3.49 -6.93
N LEU A 48 7.97 -2.83 -8.02
CA LEU A 48 8.90 -2.10 -8.87
C LEU A 48 9.57 -0.95 -8.11
N MET A 49 8.79 -0.12 -7.41
CA MET A 49 9.31 0.97 -6.56
C MET A 49 10.37 0.47 -5.58
N ARG A 50 10.12 -0.66 -4.92
CA ARG A 50 11.06 -1.30 -4.00
C ARG A 50 12.31 -1.83 -4.68
N ARG A 51 12.21 -2.38 -5.89
CA ARG A 51 13.39 -2.85 -6.66
C ARG A 51 14.31 -1.71 -7.07
N PHE A 52 13.78 -0.49 -7.20
CA PHE A 52 14.55 0.73 -7.40
C PHE A 52 15.03 1.37 -6.09
N ASP A 53 14.87 0.68 -4.96
CA ASP A 53 15.25 1.11 -3.62
C ASP A 53 14.60 2.46 -3.20
N VAL A 54 13.42 2.74 -3.77
CA VAL A 54 12.64 3.93 -3.44
C VAL A 54 11.76 3.61 -2.25
N LYS A 55 12.00 4.29 -1.12
CA LYS A 55 11.24 4.07 0.11
C LYS A 55 9.80 4.58 -0.04
N PRO A 56 8.78 3.76 0.23
CA PRO A 56 7.40 4.22 0.22
C PRO A 56 7.15 5.24 1.33
N ASN A 57 6.33 6.23 0.99
CA ASN A 57 5.77 7.18 1.95
C ASN A 57 4.37 6.74 2.39
N ARG A 58 3.83 7.51 3.33
CA ARG A 58 2.46 7.36 3.85
C ARG A 58 1.39 7.10 2.78
N VAL A 59 1.37 7.87 1.71
CA VAL A 59 0.33 7.77 0.66
C VAL A 59 0.47 6.45 -0.12
N SER A 60 1.70 6.09 -0.48
CA SER A 60 1.96 4.81 -1.15
C SER A 60 1.62 3.60 -0.26
N LEU A 61 1.92 3.67 1.04
CA LEU A 61 1.59 2.60 1.99
C LEU A 61 0.08 2.40 2.11
N LEU A 62 -0.69 3.47 2.30
CA LEU A 62 -2.15 3.40 2.37
C LEU A 62 -2.75 2.78 1.09
N SER A 63 -2.26 3.23 -0.07
CA SER A 63 -2.71 2.75 -1.38
C SER A 63 -2.49 1.24 -1.54
N VAL A 64 -1.32 0.76 -1.11
CA VAL A 64 -0.95 -0.65 -1.23
C VAL A 64 -1.67 -1.51 -0.18
N LEU A 65 -1.90 -1.01 1.04
CA LEU A 65 -2.71 -1.69 2.05
C LEU A 65 -4.16 -1.90 1.56
N PHE A 66 -4.76 -0.88 0.92
CA PHE A 66 -6.09 -1.01 0.33
C PHE A 66 -6.12 -2.05 -0.80
N ALA A 67 -5.16 -2.00 -1.73
CA ALA A 67 -5.05 -2.97 -2.80
C ALA A 67 -4.85 -4.40 -2.25
N CYS A 68 -4.06 -4.58 -1.19
CA CYS A 68 -3.92 -5.86 -0.51
C CYS A 68 -5.26 -6.36 0.06
N GLY A 69 -6.03 -5.48 0.72
CA GLY A 69 -7.35 -5.83 1.24
C GLY A 69 -8.33 -6.23 0.14
N HIS A 70 -8.38 -5.49 -0.97
CA HIS A 70 -9.28 -5.78 -2.09
C HIS A 70 -8.96 -7.12 -2.78
N LEU A 71 -7.68 -7.44 -2.91
CA LEU A 71 -7.23 -8.67 -3.58
C LEU A 71 -7.04 -9.86 -2.63
N GLY A 72 -7.27 -9.68 -1.33
CA GLY A 72 -6.96 -10.71 -0.33
C GLY A 72 -5.48 -11.09 -0.28
N ALA A 73 -4.58 -10.15 -0.61
CA ALA A 73 -3.14 -10.41 -0.74
C ALA A 73 -2.41 -10.44 0.61
N LEU A 74 -2.84 -11.34 1.50
CA LEU A 74 -2.43 -11.41 2.91
C LEU A 74 -0.90 -11.36 3.09
N ARG A 75 -0.16 -12.22 2.38
CA ARG A 75 1.31 -12.29 2.51
C ARG A 75 2.01 -10.97 2.22
N LYS A 76 1.51 -10.19 1.25
CA LYS A 76 2.08 -8.87 0.94
C LYS A 76 1.65 -7.85 1.99
N GLY A 77 0.42 -7.95 2.50
CA GLY A 77 -0.08 -7.19 3.64
C GLY A 77 0.75 -7.37 4.91
N GLU A 78 1.11 -8.61 5.27
CA GLU A 78 1.98 -8.93 6.41
C GLU A 78 3.37 -8.32 6.26
N TRP A 79 3.95 -8.41 5.06
CA TRP A 79 5.23 -7.75 4.78
C TRP A 79 5.13 -6.23 4.95
N LEU A 80 4.03 -5.61 4.46
CA LEU A 80 3.79 -4.18 4.62
C LEU A 80 3.62 -3.80 6.09
N HIS A 81 2.89 -4.60 6.87
CA HIS A 81 2.71 -4.34 8.30
C HIS A 81 4.05 -4.35 9.05
N ASN A 82 4.93 -5.33 8.78
CA ASN A 82 6.27 -5.34 9.33
C ASN A 82 7.09 -4.11 8.91
N TYR A 83 7.00 -3.71 7.64
CA TYR A 83 7.65 -2.49 7.16
C TYR A 83 7.14 -1.24 7.90
N VAL A 84 5.83 -1.13 8.11
CA VAL A 84 5.19 -0.02 8.84
C VAL A 84 5.74 0.09 10.26
N ILE A 85 5.87 -1.03 10.99
CA ILE A 85 6.46 -1.07 12.34
C ILE A 85 7.93 -0.64 12.31
N GLN A 86 8.73 -1.25 11.41
CA GLN A 86 10.18 -0.99 11.32
C GLN A 86 10.50 0.47 10.97
N THR A 87 9.57 1.17 10.32
CA THR A 87 9.73 2.57 9.91
C THR A 87 9.00 3.57 10.81
N GLY A 88 8.32 3.10 11.86
CA GLY A 88 7.60 3.95 12.82
C GLY A 88 6.27 4.51 12.30
N PHE A 89 5.79 4.03 11.16
CA PHE A 89 4.51 4.45 10.58
C PHE A 89 3.30 3.86 11.31
N ASP A 90 3.49 2.90 12.20
CA ASP A 90 2.47 2.33 13.09
C ASP A 90 1.90 3.36 14.08
N SER A 91 2.64 4.45 14.33
CA SER A 91 2.14 5.61 15.07
C SER A 91 1.10 6.43 14.30
N ASP A 92 1.00 6.28 12.97
CA ASP A 92 0.00 6.97 12.15
C ASP A 92 -1.33 6.23 12.21
N ILE A 93 -2.34 6.88 12.77
CA ILE A 93 -3.68 6.32 12.97
C ILE A 93 -4.30 5.83 11.66
N LEU A 94 -4.08 6.53 10.53
CA LEU A 94 -4.67 6.09 9.26
C LEU A 94 -3.96 4.84 8.73
N ILE A 95 -2.65 4.73 8.88
CA ILE A 95 -1.91 3.54 8.48
C ILE A 95 -2.33 2.35 9.34
N SER A 96 -2.39 2.53 10.66
CA SER A 96 -2.80 1.45 11.58
C SER A 96 -4.23 1.00 11.34
N THR A 97 -5.15 1.95 11.06
CA THR A 97 -6.52 1.61 10.65
C THR A 97 -6.54 0.84 9.32
N ALA A 98 -5.72 1.23 8.34
CA ALA A 98 -5.64 0.54 7.06
C ALA A 98 -5.02 -0.86 7.18
N VAL A 99 -4.08 -1.09 8.10
CA VAL A 99 -3.53 -2.42 8.40
C VAL A 99 -4.62 -3.33 8.98
N ILE A 100 -5.41 -2.84 9.93
CA ILE A 100 -6.53 -3.60 10.53
C ILE A 100 -7.56 -3.97 9.46
N ASP A 101 -7.98 -3.00 8.64
CA ASP A 101 -8.92 -3.23 7.53
C ASP A 101 -8.37 -4.25 6.52
N MET A 102 -7.08 -4.16 6.19
CA MET A 102 -6.41 -5.11 5.31
C MET A 102 -6.47 -6.54 5.85
N TYR A 103 -6.11 -6.76 7.13
CA TYR A 103 -6.19 -8.10 7.74
C TYR A 103 -7.62 -8.63 7.77
N ALA A 104 -8.58 -7.77 8.11
CA ALA A 104 -9.99 -8.15 8.14
C ALA A 104 -10.49 -8.60 6.75
N LYS A 105 -10.20 -7.81 5.70
CA LYS A 105 -10.56 -8.13 4.32
C LYS A 105 -9.83 -9.35 3.75
N CYS A 106 -8.61 -9.61 4.23
CA CYS A 106 -7.87 -10.82 3.89
C CYS A 106 -8.34 -12.07 4.66
N GLY A 107 -9.38 -11.96 5.49
CA GLY A 107 -9.95 -13.08 6.25
C GLY A 107 -9.21 -13.41 7.56
N SER A 108 -8.20 -12.62 7.94
CA SER A 108 -7.43 -12.80 9.17
C SER A 108 -8.04 -11.99 10.32
N LEU A 109 -9.28 -12.32 10.68
CA LEU A 109 -10.07 -11.58 11.67
C LEU A 109 -9.44 -11.58 13.07
N ASP A 110 -8.77 -12.67 13.47
CA ASP A 110 -8.11 -12.76 14.77
C ASP A 110 -7.02 -11.68 14.93
N LEU A 111 -6.18 -11.51 13.91
CA LEU A 111 -5.16 -10.47 13.88
C LEU A 111 -5.77 -9.07 13.79
N ALA A 112 -6.81 -8.89 12.98
CA ALA A 112 -7.51 -7.61 12.90
C ALA A 112 -8.11 -7.20 14.25
N GLN A 113 -8.76 -8.14 14.95
CA GLN A 113 -9.33 -7.90 16.27
C GLN A 113 -8.24 -7.62 17.31
N TYR A 114 -7.13 -8.36 17.27
CA TYR A 114 -6.00 -8.14 18.16
C TYR A 114 -5.42 -6.72 18.02
N LEU A 115 -5.19 -6.28 16.78
CA LEU A 115 -4.64 -4.95 16.48
C LEU A 115 -5.62 -3.81 16.79
N PHE A 116 -6.92 -4.09 16.75
CA PHE A 116 -7.95 -3.11 17.13
C PHE A 116 -8.04 -2.91 18.65
N ASP A 117 -7.63 -3.89 19.46
CA ASP A 117 -7.73 -3.83 20.92
C ASP A 117 -6.59 -2.97 21.52
N PRO A 118 -6.89 -1.80 22.11
CA PRO A 118 -5.89 -0.91 22.70
C PRO A 118 -5.11 -1.52 23.87
N THR A 119 -5.65 -2.60 24.46
CA THR A 119 -5.05 -3.29 25.60
C THR A 119 -4.12 -4.44 25.21
N ARG A 120 -4.17 -4.89 23.95
CA ARG A 120 -3.39 -6.02 23.42
C ARG A 120 -2.31 -5.60 22.42
N GLY A 121 -2.47 -4.47 21.73
CA GLY A 121 -1.56 -4.02 20.68
C GLY A 121 -0.15 -3.55 21.08
N LYS A 122 0.27 -3.69 22.35
CA LYS A 122 1.60 -3.24 22.84
C LYS A 122 2.65 -4.34 22.97
N ASP A 123 2.28 -5.61 22.79
CA ASP A 123 3.17 -6.73 23.11
C ASP A 123 3.93 -7.29 21.89
N ILE A 124 3.88 -6.64 20.73
CA ILE A 124 4.69 -7.06 19.58
C ILE A 124 5.96 -6.22 19.51
N VAL A 125 6.93 -6.56 20.36
CA VAL A 125 8.34 -6.35 20.05
C VAL A 125 8.77 -7.59 19.26
N CYS A 126 8.72 -7.50 17.93
CA CYS A 126 9.36 -8.48 17.04
C CYS A 126 10.82 -8.11 16.79
#